data_AF-A0A932MJL2-F1
#
_entry.id   AF-A0A932MJL2-F1
#
_cell.length_a   1.000
_cell.length_b   1.000
_cell.length_c   1.000
_cell.angle_alpha   90.00
_cell.angle_beta   90.00
_cell.angle_gamma   90.00
#
_symmetry.space_group_name_H-M   'P 1'
#
loop_
_entity.id
_entity.type
_entity.pdbx_description
1 polymer ?
#
loop_
_entity_poly.entity_id
_entity_poly.type
_entity_poly.pdbx_seq_one_letter_code
_entity_poly.pdbx_strand_id
1 'polypeptide(L)'
;MKPLLFEATEAHRNGTVRFREDGTAELRAAGGPRVIPRTHQYDVTQATIFGLNERLTSSATSPRLPDGKTLRDAFNAEWERYAGALEAAEGFAVNYGVYAYYPERNDLVRYCPEYWHRVVAVASNSTLLSDPEGNRSWSDIRGVFDRANIAIAGCSVGGSIAHAIAMDMRPRHMKLADKSLYKMENVNRVRLAYWDIVQSNAGRGNAMELMLRNKAAATADQLYAIDPFLSVHCYEEGLTEGNVARFFDGGGSEPPATVLIEEVDDPRMKLLLREEARKRRIPLIMATDVGSGVQLDIMRYDRSAATPLANGTGDKALYAAMDAVYANPGDRKTFFAFVDALIGTNY
;
A
#
# COMPACT_ATOMS: atom_id res chain seq x y z
N MET A 1 -9.48 -7.69 3.31
CA MET A 1 -9.58 -8.40 2.02
C MET A 1 -9.56 -7.39 0.87
N LYS A 2 -8.93 -7.71 -0.27
CA LYS A 2 -9.00 -6.86 -1.48
C LYS A 2 -10.47 -6.71 -1.93
N PRO A 3 -10.96 -5.50 -2.21
CA PRO A 3 -12.33 -5.32 -2.69
C PRO A 3 -12.53 -5.97 -4.06
N LEU A 4 -13.74 -6.43 -4.33
CA LEU A 4 -14.12 -6.91 -5.66
C LEU A 4 -14.44 -5.72 -6.54
N LEU A 5 -13.79 -5.63 -7.71
CA LEU A 5 -13.94 -4.51 -8.63
C LEU A 5 -14.80 -4.90 -9.83
N PHE A 6 -15.73 -4.02 -10.21
CA PHE A 6 -16.61 -4.20 -11.36
C PHE A 6 -16.74 -2.90 -12.13
N GLU A 7 -16.44 -2.90 -13.43
CA GLU A 7 -16.74 -1.76 -14.32
C GLU A 7 -18.24 -1.52 -14.35
N ALA A 8 -18.69 -0.31 -14.00
CA ALA A 8 -20.10 -0.03 -13.72
C ALA A 8 -21.02 -0.38 -14.91
N THR A 9 -20.64 0.03 -16.11
CA THR A 9 -21.40 -0.24 -17.34
C THR A 9 -21.54 -1.73 -17.61
N GLU A 10 -20.47 -2.51 -17.43
CA GLU A 10 -20.51 -3.95 -17.61
C GLU A 10 -21.31 -4.64 -16.50
N ALA A 11 -21.13 -4.19 -15.25
CA ALA A 11 -21.82 -4.72 -14.08
C ALA A 11 -23.34 -4.56 -14.17
N HIS A 12 -23.82 -3.42 -14.70
CA HIS A 12 -25.24 -3.23 -14.98
C HIS A 12 -25.71 -4.11 -16.14
N ARG A 13 -24.96 -4.13 -17.25
CA ARG A 13 -25.29 -4.90 -18.45
C ARG A 13 -25.44 -6.41 -18.18
N ASN A 14 -24.53 -6.99 -17.40
CA ASN A 14 -24.56 -8.42 -17.07
C ASN A 14 -25.37 -8.72 -15.80
N GLY A 15 -25.90 -7.69 -15.11
CA GLY A 15 -26.68 -7.84 -13.89
C GLY A 15 -25.87 -8.25 -12.66
N THR A 16 -24.55 -8.05 -12.66
CA THR A 16 -23.70 -8.19 -11.48
C THR A 16 -24.13 -7.20 -10.41
N VAL A 17 -24.42 -5.95 -10.78
CA VAL A 17 -24.98 -4.93 -9.90
C VAL A 17 -26.35 -4.53 -10.44
N ARG A 18 -27.39 -4.61 -9.60
CA ARG A 18 -28.74 -4.13 -9.91
C ARG A 18 -29.27 -3.28 -8.77
N PHE A 19 -30.08 -2.30 -9.08
CA PHE A 19 -30.76 -1.50 -8.08
C PHE A 19 -32.26 -1.80 -8.12
N ARG A 20 -32.85 -1.99 -6.96
CA ARG A 20 -34.32 -2.04 -6.78
C ARG A 20 -34.91 -0.65 -6.88
N GLU A 21 -36.23 -0.56 -6.96
CA GLU A 21 -36.96 0.71 -6.97
C GLU A 21 -36.73 1.55 -5.70
N ASP A 22 -36.47 0.91 -4.56
CA ASP A 22 -36.14 1.58 -3.30
C ASP A 22 -34.67 2.02 -3.19
N GLY A 23 -33.86 1.72 -4.21
CA GLY A 23 -32.43 2.02 -4.29
C GLY A 23 -31.53 1.03 -3.57
N THR A 24 -32.07 -0.07 -3.03
CA THR A 24 -31.25 -1.18 -2.52
C THR A 24 -30.49 -1.84 -3.65
N ALA A 25 -29.18 -2.06 -3.48
CA ALA A 25 -28.36 -2.73 -4.46
C ALA A 25 -28.34 -4.25 -4.24
N GLU A 26 -28.44 -5.01 -5.32
CA GLU A 26 -28.25 -6.45 -5.39
C GLU A 26 -26.95 -6.73 -6.13
N LEU A 27 -25.97 -7.31 -5.44
CA LEU A 27 -24.69 -7.71 -6.01
C LEU A 27 -24.65 -9.23 -6.21
N ARG A 28 -24.34 -9.68 -7.42
CA ARG A 28 -24.08 -11.09 -7.76
C ARG A 28 -22.58 -11.29 -7.96
N ALA A 29 -21.89 -11.74 -6.91
CA ALA A 29 -20.45 -12.01 -6.93
C ALA A 29 -20.17 -13.48 -6.56
N ALA A 30 -18.91 -13.91 -6.68
CA ALA A 30 -18.47 -15.29 -6.44
C ALA A 30 -18.82 -15.86 -5.04
N GLY A 31 -19.13 -15.00 -4.06
CA GLY A 31 -19.60 -15.37 -2.71
C GLY A 31 -21.12 -15.49 -2.54
N GLY A 32 -21.88 -15.48 -3.64
CA GLY A 32 -23.34 -15.49 -3.64
C GLY A 32 -23.97 -14.09 -3.70
N PRO A 33 -25.31 -14.01 -3.83
CA PRO A 33 -26.00 -12.73 -3.88
C PRO A 33 -25.86 -11.98 -2.55
N ARG A 34 -25.69 -10.66 -2.64
CA ARG A 34 -25.61 -9.74 -1.51
C ARG A 34 -26.63 -8.62 -1.70
N VAL A 35 -27.31 -8.27 -0.61
CA VAL A 35 -28.22 -7.13 -0.56
C VAL A 35 -27.52 -6.03 0.21
N ILE A 36 -27.34 -4.87 -0.44
CA ILE A 36 -26.58 -3.74 0.10
C ILE A 36 -27.57 -2.57 0.26
N PRO A 37 -27.97 -2.25 1.50
CA PRO A 37 -28.89 -1.13 1.74
C PRO A 37 -28.21 0.21 1.41
N ARG A 38 -29.01 1.25 1.18
CA ARG A 38 -28.50 2.58 0.79
C ARG A 38 -27.52 3.20 1.80
N THR A 39 -27.61 2.83 3.07
CA THR A 39 -26.67 3.28 4.12
C THR A 39 -25.27 2.69 4.00
N HIS A 40 -25.09 1.68 3.15
CA HIS A 40 -23.83 1.02 2.82
C HIS A 40 -23.45 1.20 1.34
N GLN A 41 -24.03 2.21 0.69
CA GLN A 41 -23.69 2.58 -0.68
C GLN A 41 -23.05 3.96 -0.66
N TYR A 42 -21.92 4.10 -1.33
CA TYR A 42 -21.14 5.33 -1.36
C TYR A 42 -20.72 5.68 -2.77
N ASP A 43 -20.59 6.97 -3.05
CA ASP A 43 -20.16 7.46 -4.34
C ASP A 43 -19.06 8.51 -4.15
N VAL A 44 -17.86 8.20 -4.61
CA VAL A 44 -16.70 9.09 -4.53
C VAL A 44 -16.32 9.66 -5.90
N THR A 45 -17.14 9.44 -6.92
CA THR A 45 -16.90 9.99 -8.26
C THR A 45 -16.91 11.51 -8.24
N GLN A 46 -17.88 12.13 -7.57
CA GLN A 46 -17.95 13.58 -7.38
C GLN A 46 -16.68 14.15 -6.73
N ALA A 47 -16.20 13.56 -5.64
CA ALA A 47 -14.98 14.00 -4.97
C ALA A 47 -13.77 14.00 -5.91
N THR A 48 -13.70 13.02 -6.82
CA THR A 48 -12.65 12.95 -7.85
C THR A 48 -12.84 14.03 -8.91
N ILE A 49 -14.02 14.13 -9.49
CA ILE A 49 -14.33 15.06 -10.59
C ILE A 49 -14.15 16.52 -10.14
N PHE A 50 -14.74 16.92 -9.02
CA PHE A 50 -14.61 18.28 -8.51
C PHE A 50 -13.18 18.59 -8.06
N GLY A 51 -12.51 17.63 -7.40
CA GLY A 51 -11.10 17.78 -7.01
C GLY A 51 -10.18 18.00 -8.22
N LEU A 52 -10.37 17.26 -9.31
CA LEU A 52 -9.61 17.46 -10.54
C LEU A 52 -9.90 18.82 -11.19
N ASN A 53 -11.16 19.25 -11.20
CA ASN A 53 -11.53 20.54 -11.77
C ASN A 53 -10.88 21.72 -11.03
N GLU A 54 -10.77 21.62 -9.70
CA GLU A 54 -10.07 22.63 -8.88
C GLU A 54 -8.56 22.63 -9.10
N ARG A 55 -7.95 21.46 -9.32
CA ARG A 55 -6.48 21.34 -9.41
C ARG A 55 -5.95 21.54 -10.82
N LEU A 56 -6.69 21.11 -11.83
CA LEU A 56 -6.38 21.32 -13.24
C LEU A 56 -7.07 22.61 -13.70
N THR A 57 -6.55 23.76 -13.29
CA THR A 57 -7.22 25.07 -13.49
C THR A 57 -7.18 25.56 -14.93
N SER A 58 -6.09 25.29 -15.67
CA SER A 58 -5.95 25.70 -17.07
C SER A 58 -5.07 24.72 -17.85
N SER A 59 -5.30 24.61 -19.16
CA SER A 59 -4.43 23.82 -20.05
C SER A 59 -3.01 24.41 -20.12
N ALA A 60 -2.86 25.73 -20.02
CA ALA A 60 -1.56 26.40 -20.12
C ALA A 60 -0.57 26.01 -19.00
N THR A 61 -1.08 25.70 -17.81
CA THR A 61 -0.28 25.32 -16.63
C THR A 61 -0.37 23.82 -16.31
N SER A 62 -1.12 23.05 -17.08
CA SER A 62 -1.32 21.62 -16.84
C SER A 62 -0.16 20.78 -17.39
N PRO A 63 0.22 19.69 -16.71
CA PRO A 63 1.19 18.74 -17.23
C PRO A 63 0.78 18.22 -18.62
N ARG A 64 1.77 17.99 -19.49
CA ARG A 64 1.55 17.35 -20.79
C ARG A 64 1.63 15.83 -20.66
N LEU A 65 0.75 15.16 -21.39
CA LEU A 65 0.72 13.71 -21.54
C LEU A 65 1.59 13.29 -22.74
N PRO A 66 1.96 11.99 -22.84
CA PRO A 66 2.79 11.50 -23.94
C PRO A 66 2.20 11.71 -25.35
N ASP A 67 0.88 11.84 -25.46
CA ASP A 67 0.17 12.12 -26.71
C ASP A 67 0.17 13.62 -27.10
N GLY A 68 0.83 14.47 -26.31
CA GLY A 68 0.98 15.91 -26.52
C GLY A 68 -0.15 16.76 -25.95
N LYS A 69 -1.28 16.15 -25.56
CA LYS A 69 -2.39 16.86 -24.92
C LYS A 69 -2.04 17.24 -23.49
N THR A 70 -2.72 18.25 -22.95
CA THR A 70 -2.58 18.57 -21.53
C THR A 70 -3.49 17.68 -20.70
N LEU A 71 -3.12 17.44 -19.44
CA LEU A 71 -3.93 16.69 -18.49
C LEU A 71 -5.31 17.35 -18.27
N ARG A 72 -5.40 18.69 -18.36
CA ARG A 72 -6.68 19.41 -18.38
C ARG A 72 -7.54 19.05 -19.58
N ASP A 73 -6.97 18.98 -20.79
CA ASP A 73 -7.73 18.65 -21.99
C ASP A 73 -8.27 17.22 -21.93
N ALA A 74 -7.45 16.28 -21.43
CA ALA A 74 -7.89 14.92 -21.16
C ALA A 74 -9.01 14.88 -20.11
N PHE A 75 -8.90 15.71 -19.06
CA PHE A 75 -9.93 15.80 -18.02
C PHE A 75 -11.23 16.43 -18.52
N ASN A 76 -11.18 17.39 -19.44
CA ASN A 76 -12.40 17.93 -20.06
C ASN A 76 -13.19 16.85 -20.78
N ALA A 77 -12.51 15.98 -21.55
CA ALA A 77 -13.17 14.85 -22.20
C ALA A 77 -13.78 13.87 -21.17
N GLU A 78 -13.10 13.65 -20.05
CA GLU A 78 -13.65 12.83 -18.97
C GLU A 78 -14.86 13.48 -18.29
N TRP A 79 -14.83 14.80 -18.08
CA TRP A 79 -15.94 15.56 -17.52
C TRP A 79 -17.21 15.38 -18.35
N GLU A 80 -17.10 15.53 -19.68
CA GLU A 80 -18.23 15.30 -20.60
C GLU A 80 -18.74 13.87 -20.53
N ARG A 81 -17.84 12.88 -20.45
CA ARG A 81 -18.20 11.46 -20.29
C ARG A 81 -18.95 11.21 -18.99
N TYR A 82 -18.50 11.82 -17.89
CA TYR A 82 -19.15 11.74 -16.59
C TYR A 82 -20.53 12.42 -16.60
N ALA A 83 -20.62 13.64 -17.14
CA ALA A 83 -21.87 14.40 -17.23
C ALA A 83 -22.90 13.66 -18.08
N GLY A 84 -22.52 13.19 -19.27
CA GLY A 84 -23.41 12.41 -20.13
C GLY A 84 -23.90 11.11 -19.48
N ALA A 85 -23.06 10.45 -18.67
CA ALA A 85 -23.47 9.26 -17.93
C ALA A 85 -24.45 9.56 -16.79
N LEU A 86 -24.39 10.76 -16.18
CA LEU A 86 -25.38 11.22 -15.20
C LEU A 86 -26.70 11.57 -15.87
N GLU A 87 -26.67 12.27 -17.01
CA GLU A 87 -27.87 12.63 -17.77
C GLU A 87 -28.61 11.40 -18.31
N ALA A 88 -27.86 10.38 -18.72
CA ALA A 88 -28.40 9.12 -19.21
C ALA A 88 -28.75 8.10 -18.10
N ALA A 89 -28.55 8.44 -16.82
CA ALA A 89 -28.81 7.52 -15.73
C ALA A 89 -30.31 7.25 -15.56
N GLU A 90 -30.68 5.97 -15.49
CA GLU A 90 -32.05 5.54 -15.18
C GLU A 90 -32.10 5.00 -13.75
N GLY A 91 -32.91 5.64 -12.90
CA GLY A 91 -33.01 5.30 -11.48
C GLY A 91 -31.70 5.54 -10.74
N PHE A 92 -31.19 4.51 -10.05
CA PHE A 92 -29.94 4.60 -9.26
C PHE A 92 -28.70 4.09 -10.01
N ALA A 93 -28.87 3.53 -11.21
CA ALA A 93 -27.79 2.95 -11.99
C ALA A 93 -27.10 4.01 -12.87
N VAL A 94 -25.84 4.34 -12.57
CA VAL A 94 -25.03 5.26 -13.36
C VAL A 94 -23.93 4.49 -14.08
N ASN A 95 -23.96 4.48 -15.42
CA ASN A 95 -23.01 3.75 -16.27
C ASN A 95 -21.65 4.48 -16.38
N TYR A 96 -21.00 4.72 -15.25
CA TYR A 96 -19.70 5.39 -15.18
C TYR A 96 -18.90 4.92 -13.97
N GLY A 97 -17.61 4.66 -14.22
CA GLY A 97 -16.63 4.34 -13.17
C GLY A 97 -16.63 2.87 -12.78
N VAL A 98 -16.11 2.60 -11.58
CA VAL A 98 -15.86 1.25 -11.06
C VAL A 98 -16.54 1.10 -9.71
N TYR A 99 -17.31 0.02 -9.53
CA TYR A 99 -17.77 -0.40 -8.21
C TYR A 99 -16.68 -1.19 -7.52
N ALA A 100 -16.35 -0.81 -6.29
CA ALA A 100 -15.57 -1.61 -5.35
C ALA A 100 -16.50 -2.11 -4.24
N TYR A 101 -16.63 -3.43 -4.11
CA TYR A 101 -17.37 -4.06 -3.03
C TYR A 101 -16.42 -4.55 -1.93
N TYR A 102 -16.68 -4.11 -0.70
CA TYR A 102 -15.94 -4.46 0.51
C TYR A 102 -16.75 -5.47 1.35
N PRO A 103 -16.46 -6.78 1.27
CA PRO A 103 -17.33 -7.81 1.84
C PRO A 103 -17.51 -7.73 3.36
N GLU A 104 -16.43 -7.42 4.09
CA GLU A 104 -16.43 -7.35 5.57
C GLU A 104 -17.39 -6.29 6.13
N ARG A 105 -17.59 -5.20 5.38
CA ARG A 105 -18.47 -4.09 5.78
C ARG A 105 -19.81 -4.11 5.04
N ASN A 106 -19.93 -4.99 4.04
CA ASN A 106 -21.00 -4.98 3.06
C ASN A 106 -21.17 -3.61 2.36
N ASP A 107 -20.06 -2.89 2.14
CA ASP A 107 -20.06 -1.57 1.52
C ASP A 107 -19.87 -1.69 0.00
N LEU A 108 -20.69 -0.98 -0.77
CA LEU A 108 -20.54 -0.83 -2.22
C LEU A 108 -20.19 0.62 -2.54
N VAL A 109 -18.99 0.86 -3.05
CA VAL A 109 -18.46 2.20 -3.30
C VAL A 109 -18.20 2.38 -4.79
N ARG A 110 -18.72 3.45 -5.40
CA ARG A 110 -18.44 3.80 -6.80
C ARG A 110 -17.31 4.82 -6.90
N TYR A 111 -16.27 4.47 -7.63
CA TYR A 111 -15.09 5.30 -7.91
C TYR A 111 -15.10 5.75 -9.37
N CYS A 112 -14.39 6.85 -9.67
CA CYS A 112 -14.00 7.15 -11.06
C CYS A 112 -13.12 6.02 -11.61
N PRO A 113 -12.92 5.92 -12.94
CA PRO A 113 -11.93 5.01 -13.49
C PRO A 113 -10.58 5.16 -12.80
N GLU A 114 -9.85 4.04 -12.68
CA GLU A 114 -8.60 3.94 -11.94
C GLU A 114 -7.65 5.12 -12.22
N TYR A 115 -7.48 5.48 -13.49
CA TYR A 115 -6.62 6.59 -13.90
C TYR A 115 -6.98 7.89 -13.17
N TRP A 116 -8.24 8.32 -13.22
CA TRP A 116 -8.69 9.57 -12.63
C TRP A 116 -8.71 9.54 -11.10
N HIS A 117 -9.07 8.40 -10.50
CA HIS A 117 -8.96 8.19 -9.06
C HIS A 117 -7.51 8.38 -8.58
N ARG A 118 -6.53 7.84 -9.31
CA ARG A 118 -5.12 7.95 -8.93
C ARG A 118 -4.54 9.34 -9.21
N VAL A 119 -4.94 9.98 -10.31
CA VAL A 119 -4.50 11.34 -10.67
C VAL A 119 -4.97 12.36 -9.63
N VAL A 120 -6.25 12.35 -9.24
CA VAL A 120 -6.78 13.35 -8.29
C VAL A 120 -6.06 13.28 -6.95
N ALA A 121 -5.71 12.08 -6.50
CA ALA A 121 -5.09 11.86 -5.20
C ALA A 121 -3.69 12.46 -5.07
N VAL A 122 -2.98 12.68 -6.18
CA VAL A 122 -1.64 13.29 -6.20
C VAL A 122 -1.64 14.69 -6.82
N ALA A 123 -2.79 15.20 -7.27
CA ALA A 123 -2.87 16.46 -8.00
C ALA A 123 -2.41 17.67 -7.17
N SER A 124 -2.63 17.66 -5.86
CA SER A 124 -2.18 18.75 -4.96
C SER A 124 -0.68 18.68 -4.62
N ASN A 125 -0.10 17.48 -4.61
CA ASN A 125 1.31 17.25 -4.23
C ASN A 125 2.21 17.08 -5.46
N SER A 126 1.67 17.26 -6.67
CA SER A 126 2.37 16.92 -7.92
C SER A 126 3.65 17.73 -8.14
N THR A 127 3.72 18.95 -7.61
CA THR A 127 4.92 19.81 -7.70
C THR A 127 6.02 19.37 -6.74
N LEU A 128 5.66 18.82 -5.55
CA LEU A 128 6.61 18.27 -4.59
C LEU A 128 7.30 17.00 -5.11
N LEU A 129 6.63 16.30 -6.02
CA LEU A 129 7.10 15.05 -6.64
C LEU A 129 7.62 15.27 -8.07
N SER A 130 7.97 16.50 -8.43
CA SER A 130 8.57 16.82 -9.72
C SER A 130 10.09 16.61 -9.69
N ASP A 131 10.69 16.44 -10.87
CA ASP A 131 12.15 16.36 -11.01
C ASP A 131 12.72 17.78 -10.89
N PRO A 132 13.45 18.12 -9.81
CA PRO A 132 13.97 19.47 -9.61
C PRO A 132 14.98 19.87 -10.70
N GLU A 133 15.61 18.90 -11.37
CA GLU A 133 16.52 19.14 -12.49
C GLU A 133 15.79 19.27 -13.83
N GLY A 134 14.48 18.97 -13.88
CA GLY A 134 13.67 19.04 -15.10
C GLY A 134 13.97 17.94 -16.12
N ASN A 135 14.73 16.90 -15.74
CA ASN A 135 15.15 15.83 -16.65
C ASN A 135 14.01 14.83 -16.95
N ARG A 136 13.00 14.74 -16.09
CA ARG A 136 11.83 13.86 -16.26
C ARG A 136 10.55 14.65 -16.23
N SER A 137 9.64 14.32 -17.15
CA SER A 137 8.28 14.85 -17.11
C SER A 137 7.52 14.28 -15.92
N TRP A 138 6.41 14.94 -15.54
CA TRP A 138 5.48 14.42 -14.54
C TRP A 138 5.01 13.00 -14.88
N SER A 139 4.73 12.74 -16.16
CA SER A 139 4.31 11.40 -16.63
C SER A 139 5.41 10.35 -16.46
N ASP A 140 6.67 10.73 -16.68
CA ASP A 140 7.80 9.80 -16.51
C ASP A 140 7.98 9.42 -15.04
N ILE A 141 7.91 10.40 -14.14
CA ILE A 141 8.01 10.19 -12.69
C ILE A 141 6.86 9.31 -12.22
N ARG A 142 5.63 9.59 -12.67
CA ARG A 142 4.47 8.75 -12.36
C ARG A 142 4.67 7.32 -12.84
N GLY A 143 5.20 7.14 -14.05
CA GLY A 143 5.55 5.83 -14.59
C GLY A 143 6.60 5.08 -13.75
N VAL A 144 7.60 5.78 -13.20
CA VAL A 144 8.58 5.17 -12.30
C VAL A 144 7.92 4.65 -11.03
N PHE A 145 7.08 5.47 -10.38
CA PHE A 145 6.41 5.08 -9.14
C PHE A 145 5.31 4.02 -9.36
N ASP A 146 4.57 4.07 -10.47
CA ASP A 146 3.58 3.05 -10.84
C ASP A 146 4.21 1.65 -10.97
N ARG A 147 5.44 1.59 -11.51
CA ARG A 147 6.21 0.35 -11.69
C ARG A 147 6.99 -0.09 -10.44
N ALA A 148 7.06 0.75 -9.42
CA ALA A 148 7.73 0.39 -8.18
C ALA A 148 6.89 -0.67 -7.45
N ASN A 149 7.51 -1.80 -7.11
CA ASN A 149 6.91 -2.86 -6.32
C ASN A 149 7.57 -2.83 -4.94
N ILE A 150 6.91 -2.15 -4.01
CA ILE A 150 7.47 -1.87 -2.68
C ILE A 150 7.24 -3.08 -1.78
N ALA A 151 8.32 -3.67 -1.28
CA ALA A 151 8.27 -4.75 -0.31
C ALA A 151 8.58 -4.19 1.09
N ILE A 152 7.71 -4.46 2.06
CA ILE A 152 7.84 -3.96 3.43
C ILE A 152 7.81 -5.14 4.39
N ALA A 153 8.88 -5.31 5.17
CA ALA A 153 8.99 -6.31 6.21
C ALA A 153 8.90 -5.63 7.58
N GLY A 154 7.83 -5.92 8.34
CA GLY A 154 7.44 -5.20 9.55
C GLY A 154 6.36 -4.15 9.26
N CYS A 155 5.20 -4.24 9.91
CA CYS A 155 4.02 -3.39 9.68
C CYS A 155 3.68 -2.51 10.89
N SER A 156 4.66 -2.26 11.77
CA SER A 156 4.53 -1.23 12.81
C SER A 156 4.89 0.14 12.23
N VAL A 157 6.15 0.58 12.33
CA VAL A 157 6.63 1.78 11.62
C VAL A 157 6.48 1.59 10.10
N GLY A 158 6.82 0.40 9.60
CA GLY A 158 6.59 0.05 8.19
C GLY A 158 5.14 0.15 7.73
N GLY A 159 4.15 0.01 8.64
CA GLY A 159 2.75 0.27 8.33
C GLY A 159 2.50 1.76 8.03
N SER A 160 3.07 2.65 8.83
CA SER A 160 3.01 4.11 8.58
C SER A 160 3.74 4.48 7.28
N ILE A 161 4.88 3.85 6.98
CA ILE A 161 5.60 4.03 5.72
C ILE A 161 4.76 3.55 4.53
N ALA A 162 4.08 2.39 4.67
CA ALA A 162 3.17 1.86 3.65
C ALA A 162 2.07 2.87 3.29
N HIS A 163 1.48 3.51 4.29
CA HIS A 163 0.47 4.55 4.10
C HIS A 163 1.04 5.76 3.35
N ALA A 164 2.21 6.27 3.76
CA ALA A 164 2.86 7.40 3.10
C ALA A 164 3.13 7.08 1.61
N ILE A 165 3.70 5.89 1.34
CA ILE A 165 3.96 5.42 -0.03
C ILE A 165 2.67 5.31 -0.84
N ALA A 166 1.59 4.75 -0.25
CA ALA A 166 0.31 4.62 -0.93
C ALA A 166 -0.38 5.98 -1.19
N MET A 167 -0.11 7.01 -0.40
CA MET A 167 -0.69 8.35 -0.60
C MET A 167 0.12 9.19 -1.60
N ASP A 168 1.46 9.15 -1.50
CA ASP A 168 2.34 10.02 -2.29
C ASP A 168 2.80 9.37 -3.60
N MET A 169 3.42 8.19 -3.49
CA MET A 169 3.96 7.49 -4.65
C MET A 169 2.86 6.78 -5.43
N ARG A 170 1.87 6.20 -4.74
CA ARG A 170 0.81 5.35 -5.33
C ARG A 170 1.40 4.28 -6.25
N PRO A 171 2.16 3.28 -5.77
CA PRO A 171 2.54 2.15 -6.62
C PRO A 171 1.31 1.33 -7.04
N ARG A 172 1.48 0.43 -8.01
CA ARG A 172 0.44 -0.56 -8.36
C ARG A 172 0.46 -1.80 -7.46
N HIS A 173 1.64 -2.09 -6.90
CA HIS A 173 1.86 -3.28 -6.09
C HIS A 173 2.63 -2.95 -4.82
N MET A 174 2.24 -3.61 -3.74
CA MET A 174 2.94 -3.60 -2.47
C MET A 174 2.97 -5.01 -1.87
N LYS A 175 4.04 -5.35 -1.17
CA LYS A 175 4.15 -6.60 -0.40
C LYS A 175 4.33 -6.23 1.06
N LEU A 176 3.56 -6.85 1.94
CA LEU A 176 3.58 -6.58 3.38
C LEU A 176 3.83 -7.89 4.13
N ALA A 177 4.84 -7.93 4.98
CA ALA A 177 5.13 -9.09 5.81
C ALA A 177 5.20 -8.70 7.29
N ASP A 178 4.37 -9.30 8.13
CA ASP A 178 4.46 -9.16 9.58
C ASP A 178 3.71 -10.32 10.23
N LYS A 179 4.36 -11.02 11.16
CA LYS A 179 3.75 -12.13 11.91
C LYS A 179 2.96 -11.68 13.13
N SER A 180 3.11 -10.41 13.51
CA SER A 180 2.56 -9.87 14.74
C SER A 180 1.09 -9.51 14.57
N LEU A 181 0.37 -9.59 15.67
CA LEU A 181 -1.01 -9.11 15.78
C LEU A 181 -1.01 -7.68 16.33
N TYR A 182 -1.98 -6.86 15.94
CA TYR A 182 -2.20 -5.57 16.59
C TYR A 182 -2.71 -5.78 18.02
N LYS A 183 -2.16 -5.00 18.94
CA LYS A 183 -2.52 -4.93 20.34
C LYS A 183 -2.72 -3.47 20.74
N MET A 184 -3.35 -3.25 21.89
CA MET A 184 -3.79 -1.92 22.29
C MET A 184 -2.63 -0.93 22.48
N GLU A 185 -1.45 -1.38 22.92
CA GLU A 185 -0.27 -0.53 23.04
C GLU A 185 0.24 -0.01 21.69
N ASN A 186 -0.19 -0.57 20.56
CA ASN A 186 0.24 -0.09 19.24
C ASN A 186 -0.43 1.25 18.85
N VAL A 187 -1.56 1.63 19.47
CA VAL A 187 -2.29 2.86 19.10
C VAL A 187 -1.53 4.14 19.44
N ASN A 188 -0.50 4.07 20.28
CA ASN A 188 0.31 5.23 20.62
C ASN A 188 1.23 5.70 19.48
N ARG A 189 1.36 4.90 18.40
CA ARG A 189 2.29 5.17 17.29
C ARG A 189 1.80 4.69 15.92
N VAL A 190 0.71 3.92 15.86
CA VAL A 190 0.05 3.49 14.62
C VAL A 190 -1.40 3.97 14.64
N ARG A 191 -1.88 4.48 13.51
CA ARG A 191 -3.28 4.90 13.36
C ARG A 191 -4.16 3.65 13.22
N LEU A 192 -4.91 3.33 14.28
CA LEU A 192 -5.74 2.13 14.36
C LEU A 192 -7.14 2.49 14.85
N ALA A 193 -8.16 2.01 14.14
CA ALA A 193 -9.52 1.92 14.67
C ALA A 193 -9.72 0.57 15.37
N TYR A 194 -10.81 0.43 16.14
CA TYR A 194 -11.07 -0.82 16.88
C TYR A 194 -11.17 -2.04 15.96
N TRP A 195 -11.72 -1.88 14.75
CA TRP A 195 -11.83 -2.95 13.76
C TRP A 195 -10.48 -3.29 13.08
N ASP A 196 -9.45 -2.46 13.23
CA ASP A 196 -8.10 -2.78 12.76
C ASP A 196 -7.36 -3.66 13.77
N ILE A 197 -7.77 -3.60 15.04
CA ILE A 197 -7.17 -4.35 16.15
C ILE A 197 -7.86 -5.71 16.31
N VAL A 198 -9.19 -5.74 16.25
CA VAL A 198 -9.99 -6.95 16.50
C VAL A 198 -11.02 -7.24 15.41
N GLN A 199 -11.27 -8.53 15.20
CA GLN A 199 -12.34 -9.04 14.35
C GLN A 199 -13.72 -8.95 15.04
N SER A 200 -14.79 -9.01 14.24
CA SER A 200 -16.17 -9.08 14.73
C SER A 200 -16.43 -10.36 15.54
N ASN A 201 -17.34 -10.29 16.52
CA ASN A 201 -17.79 -11.47 17.27
C ASN A 201 -18.58 -12.48 16.43
N ALA A 202 -18.89 -12.19 15.16
CA ALA A 202 -19.57 -13.12 14.27
C ALA A 202 -18.83 -14.47 14.13
N GLY A 203 -17.51 -14.47 14.26
CA GLY A 203 -16.67 -15.68 14.23
C GLY A 203 -16.25 -16.22 15.60
N ARG A 204 -16.68 -15.61 16.71
CA ARG A 204 -16.22 -15.98 18.06
C ARG A 204 -17.04 -17.15 18.61
N GLY A 205 -16.40 -18.29 18.80
CA GLY A 205 -16.99 -19.46 19.46
C GLY A 205 -17.02 -19.34 20.99
N ASN A 206 -15.99 -18.73 21.59
CA ASN A 206 -15.92 -18.53 23.04
C ASN A 206 -14.98 -17.37 23.46
N ALA A 207 -14.94 -17.06 24.76
CA ALA A 207 -14.20 -15.92 25.31
C ALA A 207 -12.66 -16.07 25.25
N MET A 208 -12.13 -17.29 25.14
CA MET A 208 -10.68 -17.55 25.10
C MET A 208 -10.10 -17.41 23.68
N GLU A 209 -10.95 -17.35 22.65
CA GLU A 209 -10.51 -17.18 21.28
C GLU A 209 -9.94 -15.77 21.05
N LEU A 210 -8.73 -15.73 20.48
CA LEU A 210 -8.03 -14.50 20.17
C LEU A 210 -8.58 -13.92 18.88
N MET A 211 -9.24 -12.77 18.99
CA MET A 211 -9.83 -12.07 17.84
C MET A 211 -8.91 -10.98 17.27
N LEU A 212 -7.64 -10.93 17.68
CA LEU A 212 -6.71 -9.92 17.21
C LEU A 212 -6.43 -10.10 15.70
N ARG A 213 -6.18 -8.99 15.01
CA ARG A 213 -5.87 -8.98 13.58
C ARG A 213 -4.37 -8.92 13.33
N ASN A 214 -3.93 -9.60 12.29
CA ASN A 214 -2.55 -9.51 11.80
C ASN A 214 -2.24 -8.10 11.29
N LYS A 215 -1.04 -7.58 11.60
CA LYS A 215 -0.64 -6.21 11.23
C LYS A 215 -0.56 -6.00 9.72
N ALA A 216 -0.02 -6.95 8.97
CA ALA A 216 0.11 -6.85 7.51
C ALA A 216 -1.27 -6.90 6.85
N ALA A 217 -2.14 -7.80 7.30
CA ALA A 217 -3.51 -7.91 6.79
C ALA A 217 -4.36 -6.66 7.09
N ALA A 218 -4.31 -6.16 8.34
CA ALA A 218 -5.02 -4.94 8.72
C ALA A 218 -4.48 -3.70 7.98
N THR A 219 -3.16 -3.56 7.83
CA THR A 219 -2.56 -2.51 7.00
C THR A 219 -3.07 -2.60 5.55
N ALA A 220 -3.10 -3.79 4.94
CA ALA A 220 -3.61 -3.95 3.58
C ALA A 220 -5.06 -3.47 3.44
N ASP A 221 -5.92 -3.76 4.41
CA ASP A 221 -7.31 -3.31 4.42
C ASP A 221 -7.44 -1.79 4.50
N GLN A 222 -6.60 -1.14 5.32
CA GLN A 222 -6.52 0.31 5.37
C GLN A 222 -6.07 0.90 4.02
N LEU A 223 -5.08 0.28 3.37
CA LEU A 223 -4.62 0.71 2.05
C LEU A 223 -5.69 0.53 0.97
N TYR A 224 -6.48 -0.55 1.01
CA TYR A 224 -7.59 -0.76 0.07
C TYR A 224 -8.74 0.24 0.26
N ALA A 225 -8.90 0.83 1.44
CA ALA A 225 -9.83 1.93 1.66
C ALA A 225 -9.34 3.25 1.04
N ILE A 226 -8.02 3.42 0.87
CA ILE A 226 -7.38 4.59 0.26
C ILE A 226 -7.31 4.46 -1.28
N ASP A 227 -6.93 3.28 -1.77
CA ASP A 227 -6.83 2.96 -3.20
C ASP A 227 -7.37 1.53 -3.45
N PRO A 228 -8.60 1.37 -3.95
CA PRO A 228 -9.17 0.05 -4.23
C PRO A 228 -8.47 -0.69 -5.39
N PHE A 229 -7.68 0.03 -6.20
CA PHE A 229 -6.98 -0.51 -7.36
C PHE A 229 -5.57 -1.04 -7.03
N LEU A 230 -5.02 -0.66 -5.87
CA LEU A 230 -3.76 -1.21 -5.37
C LEU A 230 -3.85 -2.74 -5.28
N SER A 231 -2.73 -3.42 -5.49
CA SER A 231 -2.60 -4.85 -5.21
C SER A 231 -1.61 -5.07 -4.07
N VAL A 232 -2.10 -5.53 -2.92
CA VAL A 232 -1.28 -5.81 -1.74
C VAL A 232 -1.14 -7.31 -1.55
N HIS A 233 0.09 -7.79 -1.44
CA HIS A 233 0.45 -9.19 -1.20
C HIS A 233 0.91 -9.35 0.24
N CYS A 234 0.13 -10.03 1.07
CA CYS A 234 0.40 -10.19 2.50
C CYS A 234 1.10 -11.53 2.81
N TYR A 235 2.09 -11.46 3.69
CA TYR A 235 2.77 -12.59 4.33
C TYR A 235 2.48 -12.52 5.83
N GLU A 236 1.32 -13.04 6.22
CA GLU A 236 0.79 -12.95 7.60
C GLU A 236 1.55 -13.83 8.59
N GLU A 237 2.26 -14.85 8.11
CA GLU A 237 3.20 -15.66 8.88
C GLU A 237 4.54 -14.94 9.13
N GLY A 238 4.72 -13.75 8.56
CA GLY A 238 5.98 -13.04 8.47
C GLY A 238 6.94 -13.71 7.49
N LEU A 239 8.21 -13.32 7.55
CA LEU A 239 9.24 -13.88 6.69
C LEU A 239 9.97 -15.03 7.37
N THR A 240 10.32 -16.02 6.56
CA THR A 240 11.04 -17.24 6.93
C THR A 240 12.02 -17.59 5.81
N GLU A 241 12.99 -18.47 6.09
CA GLU A 241 13.87 -19.00 5.05
C GLU A 241 13.08 -19.68 3.90
N GLY A 242 11.92 -20.26 4.20
CA GLY A 242 11.08 -20.96 3.22
C GLY A 242 10.26 -20.05 2.30
N ASN A 243 9.97 -18.80 2.70
CA ASN A 243 9.15 -17.87 1.91
C ASN A 243 9.88 -16.60 1.45
N VAL A 244 11.08 -16.31 1.99
CA VAL A 244 11.81 -15.06 1.69
C VAL A 244 12.12 -14.93 0.20
N ALA A 245 12.46 -16.03 -0.49
CA ALA A 245 12.68 -16.00 -1.94
C ALA A 245 11.42 -15.52 -2.69
N ARG A 246 10.26 -16.07 -2.36
CA ARG A 246 8.97 -15.65 -2.95
C ARG A 246 8.65 -14.19 -2.64
N PHE A 247 8.94 -13.72 -1.43
CA PHE A 247 8.73 -12.32 -1.05
C PHE A 247 9.50 -11.37 -1.97
N PHE A 248 10.75 -11.68 -2.31
CA PHE A 248 11.51 -10.87 -3.25
C PHE A 248 11.15 -11.12 -4.71
N ASP A 249 11.07 -12.38 -5.14
CA ASP A 249 10.98 -12.77 -6.55
C ASP A 249 9.55 -12.69 -7.10
N GLY A 250 8.54 -12.72 -6.22
CA GLY A 250 7.14 -12.85 -6.59
C GLY A 250 6.79 -14.24 -7.12
N GLY A 251 5.67 -14.33 -7.81
CA GLY A 251 5.15 -15.55 -8.42
C GLY A 251 3.70 -15.38 -8.87
N GLY A 252 3.31 -16.04 -9.97
CA GLY A 252 1.97 -15.87 -10.53
C GLY A 252 1.64 -14.40 -10.81
N SER A 253 0.63 -13.86 -10.12
CA SER A 253 0.21 -12.45 -10.21
C SER A 253 0.95 -11.49 -9.27
N GLU A 254 1.85 -12.00 -8.42
CA GLU A 254 2.68 -11.20 -7.52
C GLU A 254 3.99 -10.81 -8.21
N PRO A 255 4.27 -9.52 -8.43
CA PRO A 255 5.48 -9.10 -9.14
C PRO A 255 6.72 -9.18 -8.23
N PRO A 256 7.94 -9.18 -8.79
CA PRO A 256 9.17 -9.06 -8.00
C PRO A 256 9.29 -7.70 -7.33
N ALA A 257 9.89 -7.66 -6.15
CA ALA A 257 10.18 -6.44 -5.41
C ALA A 257 11.23 -5.59 -6.13
N THR A 258 11.04 -4.27 -6.12
CA THR A 258 12.01 -3.31 -6.68
C THR A 258 12.72 -2.49 -5.61
N VAL A 259 12.13 -2.40 -4.41
CA VAL A 259 12.69 -1.73 -3.23
C VAL A 259 12.24 -2.49 -1.99
N LEU A 260 13.14 -2.70 -1.05
CA LEU A 260 12.82 -3.24 0.27
C LEU A 260 12.80 -2.11 1.31
N ILE A 261 11.74 -2.06 2.11
CA ILE A 261 11.65 -1.33 3.37
C ILE A 261 11.75 -2.36 4.49
N GLU A 262 12.80 -2.28 5.28
CA GLU A 262 13.11 -3.24 6.34
C GLU A 262 12.88 -2.60 7.71
N GLU A 263 11.91 -3.14 8.44
CA GLU A 263 11.42 -2.63 9.74
C GLU A 263 11.18 -3.83 10.69
N VAL A 264 12.10 -4.81 10.68
CA VAL A 264 11.99 -6.01 11.52
C VAL A 264 12.87 -5.91 12.77
N ASP A 265 12.34 -6.38 13.90
CA ASP A 265 13.06 -6.31 15.18
C ASP A 265 14.07 -7.46 15.39
N ASP A 266 13.92 -8.57 14.66
CA ASP A 266 14.75 -9.77 14.85
C ASP A 266 16.10 -9.65 14.10
N PRO A 267 17.26 -9.68 14.82
CA PRO A 267 18.58 -9.53 14.20
C PRO A 267 18.88 -10.52 13.06
N ARG A 268 18.47 -11.79 13.18
CA ARG A 268 18.71 -12.80 12.14
C ARG A 268 17.92 -12.50 10.87
N MET A 269 16.63 -12.24 11.00
CA MET A 269 15.78 -11.88 9.87
C MET A 269 16.29 -10.62 9.17
N LYS A 270 16.79 -9.66 9.96
CA LYS A 270 17.35 -8.41 9.47
C LYS A 270 18.56 -8.61 8.55
N LEU A 271 19.50 -9.47 8.97
CA LEU A 271 20.66 -9.83 8.16
C LEU A 271 20.27 -10.67 6.94
N LEU A 272 19.36 -11.65 7.10
CA LEU A 272 18.83 -12.45 6.00
C LEU A 272 18.21 -11.56 4.90
N LEU A 273 17.36 -10.61 5.28
CA LEU A 273 16.74 -9.65 4.35
C LEU A 273 17.78 -8.83 3.59
N ARG A 274 18.82 -8.35 4.28
CA ARG A 274 19.91 -7.60 3.67
C ARG A 274 20.71 -8.45 2.68
N GLU A 275 20.98 -9.71 3.02
CA GLU A 275 21.63 -10.64 2.09
C GLU A 275 20.77 -10.94 0.86
N GLU A 276 19.49 -11.25 1.04
CA GLU A 276 18.58 -11.57 -0.06
C GLU A 276 18.35 -10.38 -0.98
N ALA A 277 18.25 -9.16 -0.43
CA ALA A 277 18.20 -7.91 -1.19
C ALA A 277 19.51 -7.70 -1.97
N ARG A 278 20.67 -7.91 -1.34
CA ARG A 278 21.98 -7.78 -1.97
C ARG A 278 22.17 -8.76 -3.12
N LYS A 279 21.83 -10.03 -2.92
CA LYS A 279 21.88 -11.09 -3.96
C LYS A 279 21.06 -10.71 -5.20
N ARG A 280 19.91 -10.06 -4.99
CA ARG A 280 18.98 -9.64 -6.06
C ARG A 280 19.19 -8.22 -6.57
N ARG A 281 20.19 -7.50 -6.05
CA ARG A 281 20.48 -6.10 -6.43
C ARG A 281 19.28 -5.17 -6.17
N ILE A 282 18.53 -5.44 -5.10
CA ILE A 282 17.37 -4.64 -4.69
C ILE A 282 17.83 -3.64 -3.63
N PRO A 283 17.62 -2.32 -3.82
CA PRO A 283 17.96 -1.34 -2.80
C PRO A 283 17.09 -1.53 -1.55
N LEU A 284 17.69 -1.31 -0.40
CA LEU A 284 17.02 -1.40 0.90
C LEU A 284 17.01 -0.03 1.57
N ILE A 285 15.89 0.30 2.20
CA ILE A 285 15.74 1.42 3.11
C ILE A 285 15.29 0.86 4.46
N MET A 286 15.87 1.36 5.54
CA MET A 286 15.41 1.11 6.90
C MET A 286 15.34 2.43 7.64
N ALA A 287 14.26 2.65 8.39
CA ALA A 287 14.23 3.63 9.47
C ALA A 287 14.47 2.93 10.81
N THR A 288 15.32 3.52 11.66
CA THR A 288 15.51 3.04 13.03
C THR A 288 15.23 4.17 13.98
N ASP A 289 14.28 3.93 14.89
CA ASP A 289 13.99 4.81 16.00
C ASP A 289 15.13 4.71 17.02
N VAL A 290 15.82 5.83 17.27
CA VAL A 290 16.91 5.90 18.23
C VAL A 290 16.60 6.95 19.29
N GLY A 291 15.93 6.51 20.35
CA GLY A 291 15.44 7.42 21.39
C GLY A 291 14.45 8.43 20.81
N SER A 292 14.82 9.72 20.76
CA SER A 292 14.03 10.78 20.13
C SER A 292 14.47 11.11 18.69
N GLY A 293 15.52 10.45 18.20
CA GLY A 293 16.03 10.59 16.83
C GLY A 293 15.55 9.47 15.91
N VAL A 294 15.80 9.66 14.62
CA VAL A 294 15.59 8.64 13.59
C VAL A 294 16.85 8.55 12.75
N GLN A 295 17.35 7.34 12.56
CA GLN A 295 18.38 7.05 11.57
C GLN A 295 17.76 6.42 10.32
N LEU A 296 18.23 6.84 9.15
CA LEU A 296 17.84 6.26 7.87
C LEU A 296 19.05 5.57 7.23
N ASP A 297 18.93 4.26 7.01
CA ASP A 297 19.91 3.46 6.30
C ASP A 297 19.45 3.21 4.87
N ILE A 298 20.23 3.68 3.88
CA ILE A 298 19.95 3.48 2.46
C ILE A 298 21.06 2.60 1.86
N MET A 299 20.75 1.33 1.64
CA MET A 299 21.68 0.36 1.07
C MET A 299 21.45 0.25 -0.44
N ARG A 300 22.37 0.81 -1.23
CA ARG A 300 22.31 0.81 -2.71
C ARG A 300 22.87 -0.46 -3.32
N TYR A 301 22.31 -1.61 -2.95
CA TYR A 301 22.68 -2.91 -3.50
C TYR A 301 22.43 -3.04 -5.00
N ASP A 302 21.58 -2.18 -5.58
CA ASP A 302 21.39 -2.01 -7.02
C ASP A 302 22.66 -1.46 -7.72
N ARG A 303 23.44 -0.64 -7.02
CA ARG A 303 24.68 -0.05 -7.57
C ARG A 303 25.87 -0.99 -7.41
N SER A 304 26.10 -1.55 -6.22
CA SER A 304 27.23 -2.47 -5.98
C SER A 304 26.82 -3.68 -5.14
N ALA A 305 27.13 -4.89 -5.63
CA ALA A 305 26.90 -6.13 -4.91
C ALA A 305 27.98 -6.34 -3.83
N ALA A 306 29.06 -5.57 -3.87
CA ALA A 306 30.09 -5.52 -2.85
C ALA A 306 29.75 -4.58 -1.68
N THR A 307 28.62 -3.87 -1.73
CA THR A 307 28.15 -3.07 -0.60
C THR A 307 27.97 -3.98 0.63
N PRO A 308 28.61 -3.67 1.77
CA PRO A 308 28.43 -4.42 3.02
C PRO A 308 26.99 -4.39 3.51
N LEU A 309 26.64 -5.30 4.41
CA LEU A 309 25.29 -5.37 4.99
C LEU A 309 24.97 -4.21 5.94
N ALA A 310 25.98 -3.54 6.48
CA ALA A 310 25.86 -2.37 7.37
C ALA A 310 26.80 -1.24 6.95
N ASN A 311 26.44 -0.01 7.28
CA ASN A 311 27.32 1.14 7.06
C ASN A 311 28.42 1.14 8.13
N GLY A 312 29.70 1.19 7.71
CA GLY A 312 30.84 1.27 8.63
C GLY A 312 31.32 -0.06 9.23
N THR A 313 30.54 -1.14 9.15
CA THR A 313 30.91 -2.47 9.67
C THR A 313 30.95 -3.52 8.57
N GLY A 314 32.02 -4.31 8.52
CA GLY A 314 32.14 -5.43 7.59
C GLY A 314 31.26 -6.63 7.98
N ASP A 315 30.73 -7.35 6.98
CA ASP A 315 29.77 -8.45 7.17
C ASP A 315 30.18 -9.46 8.26
N LYS A 316 31.44 -9.93 8.26
CA LYS A 316 31.93 -10.90 9.25
C LYS A 316 31.77 -10.39 10.69
N ALA A 317 32.07 -9.12 10.93
CA ALA A 317 31.93 -8.51 12.25
C ALA A 317 30.45 -8.34 12.63
N LEU A 318 29.60 -7.97 11.67
CA LEU A 318 28.17 -7.86 11.87
C LEU A 318 27.52 -9.20 12.25
N TYR A 319 27.88 -10.29 11.55
CA TYR A 319 27.43 -11.64 11.89
C TYR A 319 27.89 -12.07 13.27
N ALA A 320 29.17 -11.83 13.63
CA ALA A 320 29.68 -12.15 14.95
C ALA A 320 28.94 -11.39 16.07
N ALA A 321 28.60 -10.11 15.84
CA ALA A 321 27.80 -9.32 16.77
C ALA A 321 26.36 -9.87 16.90
N MET A 322 25.73 -10.25 15.78
CA MET A 322 24.42 -10.90 15.78
C MET A 322 24.46 -12.24 16.54
N ASP A 323 25.43 -13.11 16.28
CA ASP A 323 25.56 -14.40 16.95
C ASP A 323 25.73 -14.25 18.46
N ALA A 324 26.46 -13.21 18.90
CA ALA A 324 26.63 -12.90 20.31
C ALA A 324 25.30 -12.59 21.03
N VAL A 325 24.32 -11.98 20.36
CA VAL A 325 22.98 -11.71 20.93
C VAL A 325 22.28 -13.01 21.31
N TYR A 326 22.35 -14.03 20.45
CA TYR A 326 21.68 -15.32 20.69
C TYR A 326 22.50 -16.26 21.59
N ALA A 327 23.82 -16.11 21.62
CA ALA A 327 24.68 -16.82 22.57
C ALA A 327 24.51 -16.31 24.02
N ASN A 328 24.06 -15.06 24.19
CA ASN A 328 23.90 -14.41 25.50
C ASN A 328 22.47 -13.86 25.68
N PRO A 329 21.44 -14.73 25.74
CA PRO A 329 20.05 -14.28 25.78
C PRO A 329 19.77 -13.40 27.01
N GLY A 330 19.19 -12.22 26.78
CA GLY A 330 18.89 -11.25 27.82
C GLY A 330 20.03 -10.26 28.14
N ASP A 331 21.23 -10.44 27.58
CA ASP A 331 22.32 -9.48 27.77
C ASP A 331 22.15 -8.25 26.85
N ARG A 332 21.66 -7.16 27.46
CA ARG A 332 21.48 -5.87 26.77
C ARG A 332 22.78 -5.35 26.15
N LYS A 333 23.95 -5.62 26.73
CA LYS A 333 25.22 -5.15 26.19
C LYS A 333 25.51 -5.77 24.83
N THR A 334 25.29 -7.08 24.68
CA THR A 334 25.46 -7.76 23.39
C THR A 334 24.44 -7.28 22.36
N PHE A 335 23.20 -7.03 22.77
CA PHE A 335 22.18 -6.44 21.90
C PHE A 335 22.60 -5.06 21.38
N PHE A 336 23.02 -4.14 22.25
CA PHE A 336 23.47 -2.82 21.83
C PHE A 336 24.77 -2.88 21.01
N ALA A 337 25.67 -3.83 21.27
CA ALA A 337 26.83 -4.03 20.40
C ALA A 337 26.43 -4.45 18.98
N PHE A 338 25.36 -5.23 18.81
CA PHE A 338 24.80 -5.52 17.49
C PHE A 338 24.16 -4.27 16.85
N VAL A 339 23.43 -3.47 17.63
CA VAL A 339 22.87 -2.19 17.16
C VAL A 339 23.99 -1.28 16.67
N ASP A 340 25.05 -1.06 17.46
CA ASP A 340 26.21 -0.26 17.09
C ASP A 340 26.90 -0.78 15.83
N ALA A 341 27.02 -2.10 15.68
CA ALA A 341 27.57 -2.72 14.48
C ALA A 341 26.68 -2.51 13.25
N LEU A 342 25.36 -2.46 13.42
CA LEU A 342 24.38 -2.37 12.35
C LEU A 342 24.17 -0.92 11.86
N ILE A 343 24.02 0.03 12.79
CA ILE A 343 23.67 1.42 12.50
C ILE A 343 24.80 2.42 12.80
N GLY A 344 25.92 1.97 13.35
CA GLY A 344 27.00 2.84 13.83
C GLY A 344 26.72 3.40 15.22
N THR A 345 27.65 4.17 15.77
CA THR A 345 27.59 4.70 17.15
C THR A 345 27.20 6.19 17.22
N ASN A 346 26.85 6.80 16.09
CA ASN A 346 26.59 8.24 15.98
C ASN A 346 25.09 8.54 16.10
N TYR A 347 24.49 8.12 17.21
CA TYR A 347 23.06 8.28 17.46
C TYR A 347 22.75 8.79 18.88
#